data_AF-A0A8J6DKB7-F1
#
_entry.id   AF-A0A8J6DKB7-F1
#
_cell.length_a   1.000
_cell.length_b   1.000
_cell.length_c   1.000
_cell.angle_alpha   90.00
_cell.angle_beta   90.00
_cell.angle_gamma   90.00
#
_symmetry.space_group_name_H-M   'P 1'
#
loop_
_entity.id
_entity.type
_entity.pdbx_description
1 polymer ?
#
loop_
_entity_poly.entity_id
_entity_poly.type
_entity_poly.pdbx_seq_one_letter_code
_entity_poly.pdbx_strand_id
1 'polypeptide(L)' 'RVPRTGWVYRNVENPESVSDHMYRMAVMALVIKDDHLNKDRCVRLALVHDMAECIVGDIAPADNIPKEEKHRREE' A
#
# COMPACT_ATOMS: atom_id res chain seq x y z
N ARG A 1 -3.92 10.98 -7.00
CA ARG A 1 -2.44 10.80 -7.12
C ARG A 1 -1.88 10.93 -5.70
N VAL A 2 -1.76 9.82 -4.98
CA VAL A 2 -1.34 9.79 -3.56
C VAL A 2 0.13 9.34 -3.50
N PRO A 3 1.07 10.20 -3.08
CA PRO A 3 2.45 9.78 -2.85
C PRO A 3 2.57 8.93 -1.59
N ARG A 4 3.55 8.03 -1.53
CA ARG A 4 3.85 7.29 -0.31
C ARG A 4 4.41 8.23 0.77
N THR A 5 3.63 8.49 1.81
CA THR A 5 3.85 9.53 2.83
C THR A 5 5.17 9.34 3.58
N GLY A 6 5.57 8.08 3.82
CA GLY A 6 6.86 7.78 4.44
C GLY A 6 8.05 8.37 3.69
N TRP A 7 8.02 8.42 2.35
CA TRP A 7 9.08 9.03 1.55
C TRP A 7 8.99 10.56 1.55
N VAL A 8 7.78 11.11 1.53
CA VAL A 8 7.53 12.56 1.64
C VAL A 8 8.16 13.10 2.92
N TYR A 9 7.93 12.44 4.05
CA TYR A 9 8.47 12.84 5.37
C TYR A 9 9.99 12.69 5.48
N ARG A 10 10.63 12.00 4.55
CA ARG A 10 12.09 11.85 4.47
C ARG A 10 12.71 12.70 3.37
N ASN A 11 11.96 13.67 2.85
CA ASN A 11 12.41 14.62 1.83
C ASN A 11 12.92 13.93 0.55
N VAL A 12 12.38 12.77 0.20
CA VAL A 12 12.69 12.11 -1.07
C VAL A 12 12.08 12.91 -2.21
N GLU A 13 12.89 13.25 -3.21
CA GLU A 13 12.41 13.90 -4.43
C GLU A 13 11.59 12.91 -5.28
N ASN A 14 10.44 13.36 -5.77
CA ASN A 14 9.54 12.57 -6.62
C ASN A 14 9.25 11.16 -6.06
N PRO A 15 8.66 11.05 -4.85
CA PRO A 15 8.37 9.76 -4.25
C PRO A 15 7.36 8.96 -5.07
N GLU A 16 7.44 7.63 -4.98
CA GLU A 16 6.50 6.73 -5.65
C GLU A 16 5.06 6.98 -5.18
N SER A 17 4.09 6.69 -6.04
CA SER A 17 2.67 6.68 -5.68
C SER A 17 2.27 5.37 -5.00
N VAL A 18 1.15 5.38 -4.29
CA VAL A 18 0.51 4.16 -3.76
C VAL A 18 0.23 3.12 -4.86
N SER A 19 -0.16 3.58 -6.06
CA SER A 19 -0.33 2.70 -7.22
C SER A 19 0.98 2.07 -7.71
N ASP A 20 2.11 2.77 -7.65
CA ASP A 20 3.42 2.20 -8.00
C ASP A 20 3.81 1.09 -7.02
N HIS A 21 3.54 1.32 -5.72
CA HIS A 21 3.74 0.34 -4.66
C HIS A 21 2.91 -0.94 -4.90
N MET A 22 1.59 -0.80 -5.07
CA MET A 22 0.68 -1.93 -5.33
C MET A 22 1.02 -2.66 -6.63
N TYR A 23 1.41 -1.95 -7.70
CA TYR A 23 1.82 -2.55 -8.96
C TYR A 23 3.01 -3.49 -8.76
N ARG A 24 4.08 -3.02 -8.10
CA ARG A 24 5.27 -3.84 -7.89
C ARG A 24 4.98 -5.00 -6.91
N MET A 25 4.13 -4.82 -5.91
CA MET A 25 3.67 -5.92 -5.05
C MET A 25 2.90 -6.98 -5.83
N ALA A 26 2.02 -6.60 -6.77
CA ALA A 26 1.33 -7.55 -7.63
C ALA A 26 2.31 -8.33 -8.52
N VAL A 27 3.34 -7.68 -9.07
CA VAL A 27 4.41 -8.37 -9.83
C VAL A 27 5.19 -9.34 -8.92
N MET A 28 5.55 -8.92 -7.70
CA MET A 28 6.17 -9.81 -6.71
C MET A 28 5.27 -11.02 -6.39
N ALA A 29 3.97 -10.78 -6.20
CA ALA A 29 2.96 -11.80 -5.99
C ALA A 29 2.76 -12.72 -7.20
N LEU A 30 3.27 -12.40 -8.40
CA LEU A 30 3.36 -13.31 -9.53
C LEU A 30 4.66 -14.11 -9.52
N VAL A 31 5.81 -13.47 -9.33
CA VAL A 31 7.13 -14.10 -9.57
C VAL A 31 7.74 -14.83 -8.37
N ILE A 32 7.36 -14.50 -7.14
CA ILE A 32 7.91 -15.15 -5.94
C ILE A 32 7.26 -16.52 -5.74
N LYS A 33 8.01 -17.60 -5.85
CA LYS A 33 7.45 -18.95 -5.76
C LYS A 33 6.99 -19.28 -4.34
N ASP A 34 5.75 -19.76 -4.23
CA ASP A 34 5.22 -20.43 -3.04
C ASP A 34 4.13 -21.41 -3.51
N ASP A 35 4.35 -22.71 -3.29
CA ASP A 35 3.47 -23.78 -3.77
C ASP A 35 2.23 -23.99 -2.86
N HIS A 36 2.15 -23.28 -1.72
CA HIS A 36 1.04 -23.35 -0.78
C HIS A 36 0.05 -22.19 -0.90
N LEU A 37 0.33 -21.20 -1.76
CA LEU A 37 -0.48 -19.99 -1.90
C LEU A 37 -1.24 -19.93 -3.22
N ASN A 38 -2.46 -19.41 -3.18
CA ASN A 38 -3.21 -19.02 -4.38
C ASN A 38 -2.67 -17.67 -4.89
N LYS A 39 -1.84 -17.72 -5.94
CA LYS A 39 -1.18 -16.55 -6.53
C LYS A 39 -2.17 -15.52 -7.08
N ASP A 40 -3.25 -15.95 -7.72
CA ASP A 40 -4.28 -15.04 -8.24
C ASP A 40 -4.96 -14.25 -7.12
N ARG A 41 -5.22 -14.91 -5.98
CA ARG A 41 -5.74 -14.25 -4.79
C ARG A 41 -4.73 -13.25 -4.23
N CYS A 42 -3.45 -13.61 -4.14
CA CYS A 42 -2.39 -12.71 -3.67
C CYS A 42 -2.25 -11.47 -4.55
N VAL A 43 -2.31 -11.63 -5.88
CA VAL A 43 -2.29 -10.50 -6.83
C VAL A 43 -3.48 -9.57 -6.61
N ARG A 44 -4.70 -10.13 -6.49
CA ARG A 44 -5.90 -9.33 -6.21
C ARG A 44 -5.80 -8.60 -4.88
N LEU A 45 -5.30 -9.26 -3.83
CA LEU A 45 -5.06 -8.64 -2.52
C LEU A 45 -4.07 -7.48 -2.63
N ALA A 46 -2.94 -7.67 -3.31
CA ALA A 46 -1.95 -6.62 -3.52
C ALA A 46 -2.54 -5.39 -4.22
N LEU A 47 -3.47 -5.60 -5.17
CA LEU A 47 -4.13 -4.53 -5.92
C LEU A 47 -5.24 -3.80 -5.16
N VAL A 48 -5.72 -4.33 -4.03
CA VAL A 48 -6.84 -3.72 -3.27
C VAL A 48 -6.48 -3.30 -1.86
N HIS A 49 -5.38 -3.79 -1.28
CA HIS A 49 -5.11 -3.59 0.16
C HIS A 49 -4.95 -2.12 0.56
N ASP A 50 -4.39 -1.27 -0.30
CA ASP A 50 -4.25 0.18 -0.08
C ASP A 50 -5.28 0.99 -0.89
N MET A 51 -6.36 0.38 -1.38
CA MET A 51 -7.33 1.07 -2.24
C MET A 51 -8.05 2.22 -1.52
N ALA A 52 -8.30 2.08 -0.21
CA ALA A 52 -8.94 3.11 0.59
C ALA A 52 -8.12 4.42 0.65
N GLU A 53 -6.79 4.35 0.49
CA GLU A 53 -5.91 5.52 0.52
C GLU A 53 -6.22 6.54 -0.58
N CYS A 54 -6.98 6.16 -1.62
CA CYS A 54 -7.47 7.12 -2.61
C CYS A 54 -8.45 8.15 -2.02
N ILE A 55 -9.09 7.84 -0.90
CA ILE A 55 -9.99 8.72 -0.13
C ILE A 55 -9.28 9.25 1.12
N VAL A 56 -8.62 8.37 1.89
CA VAL A 56 -8.11 8.72 3.23
C VAL A 56 -6.65 9.18 3.25
N GLY A 57 -5.93 9.01 2.14
CA GLY A 57 -4.48 9.22 2.05
C GLY A 57 -3.66 8.08 2.65
N ASP A 58 -2.36 8.06 2.37
CA ASP A 58 -1.40 7.13 2.99
C ASP A 58 -1.03 7.63 4.39
N ILE A 59 -1.60 7.01 5.43
CA ILE A 59 -1.39 7.39 6.84
C ILE A 59 -0.11 6.74 7.36
N ALA A 60 0.90 7.56 7.64
CA ALA A 60 2.19 7.14 8.16
C ALA A 60 2.25 7.16 9.70
N PRO A 61 3.20 6.44 10.33
CA PRO A 61 3.35 6.45 11.80
C PRO A 61 3.54 7.85 12.40
N ALA A 62 4.18 8.77 11.67
CA ALA A 62 4.40 10.15 12.12
C ALA A 62 3.11 10.98 12.20
N ASP A 63 2.01 10.52 11.61
CA ASP A 63 0.70 11.18 11.69
C ASP A 63 0.00 10.96 13.03
N ASN A 64 0.53 10.06 13.88
CA ASN A 64 0.03 9.77 15.22
C ASN A 64 -1.48 9.42 15.27
N ILE A 65 -2.01 8.81 14.21
CA ILE A 65 -3.38 8.30 14.17
C ILE A 65 -3.44 6.97 14.95
N PRO A 66 -4.35 6.81 15.93
CA PRO A 66 -4.53 5.54 16.64
C PRO A 66 -4.80 4.37 15.69
N LYS A 67 -4.28 3.18 16.00
CA LYS A 67 -4.41 1.99 15.14
C LYS A 67 -5.87 1.67 14.76
N GLU A 68 -6.77 1.76 15.73
CA GLU A 68 -8.20 1.51 15.51
C GLU A 68 -8.83 2.53 14.56
N GLU A 69 -8.46 3.81 14.70
CA GLU A 69 -8.94 4.88 13.83
C GLU A 69 -8.37 4.78 12.42
N LYS A 70 -7.08 4.42 12.30
CA LYS A 70 -6.45 4.12 11.00
C LYS A 70 -7.20 2.99 10.30
N HIS A 71 -7.42 1.88 11.01
CA HIS A 71 -8.13 0.73 10.48
C HIS A 71 -9.55 1.09 10.02
N ARG A 72 -10.32 1.81 10.84
CA ARG A 72 -11.68 2.27 10.48
C ARG A 72 -11.74 3.12 9.22
N ARG A 73 -10.68 3.90 8.93
CA ARG A 73 -10.57 4.73 7.72
C ARG A 73 -10.18 3.91 6.49
N GLU A 74 -9.49 2.79 6.68
CA GLU A 74 -8.92 1.96 5.61
C GLU A 74 -9.79 0.74 5.25
N GLU A 75 -10.85 0.46 6.02
CA GLU A 75 -11.86 -0.57 5.72
C GLU A 75 -12.76 -0.25 4.52
#